data_AF-A0A7T4U171-F1
#
_entry.id   AF-A0A7T4U171-F1
#
_cell.length_a   1.000
_cell.length_b   1.000
_cell.length_c   1.000
_cell.angle_alpha   90.00
_cell.angle_beta   90.00
_cell.angle_gamma   90.00
#
_symmetry.space_group_name_H-M   'P 1'
#
loop_
_entity.id
_entity.type
_entity.pdbx_description
1 polymer ?
#
loop_
_entity_poly.entity_id
_entity_poly.type
_entity_poly.pdbx_seq_one_letter_code
_entity_poly.pdbx_strand_id
1 'polypeptide(L)'
;MRATHRARTLLIAAAIAAGACTLTACREDATDAGSGGSATAASAEGTSAGQGNSADDDSAADDSAADEDAAGDDAPAGVDKGVNGAFAGGTVEYLAPEKYIVSVDGKEQQFYVSSGTGVYGAGTLCGEYSTRATTRCSLKDLRDAAKSGSVAADVVVKGGVATRITERPAPDEGPAVDDQ
;
A
#
# COMPACT_ATOMS: atom_id res chain seq x y z
N MET A 1 -28.33 -49.74 -1.10
CA MET A 1 -28.77 -49.59 0.31
C MET A 1 -27.77 -48.72 1.05
N ARG A 2 -28.29 -47.79 1.85
CA ARG A 2 -27.61 -46.91 2.84
C ARG A 2 -26.84 -45.69 2.33
N ALA A 3 -27.62 -44.63 2.11
CA ALA A 3 -27.19 -43.25 2.22
C ALA A 3 -26.56 -42.98 3.60
N THR A 4 -25.47 -42.23 3.64
CA THR A 4 -24.97 -41.60 4.87
C THR A 4 -24.94 -40.09 4.64
N HIS A 5 -26.07 -39.45 4.89
CA HIS A 5 -26.16 -38.00 5.06
C HIS A 5 -25.36 -37.62 6.31
N ARG A 6 -24.16 -37.04 6.14
CA ARG A 6 -23.48 -36.33 7.22
C ARG A 6 -24.18 -34.99 7.42
N ALA A 7 -25.19 -34.98 8.27
CA ALA A 7 -25.80 -33.78 8.79
C ALA A 7 -24.72 -32.96 9.52
N ARG A 8 -24.38 -31.77 9.00
CA ARG A 8 -23.61 -30.77 9.72
C ARG A 8 -24.58 -29.77 10.32
N THR A 9 -24.85 -29.99 11.59
CA THR A 9 -25.70 -29.16 12.45
C THR A 9 -25.13 -27.74 12.54
N LEU A 10 -25.95 -26.76 12.13
CA LEU A 10 -25.77 -25.35 12.45
C LEU A 10 -26.07 -25.11 13.92
N LEU A 11 -25.17 -24.45 14.65
CA LEU A 11 -25.51 -23.77 15.90
C LEU A 11 -24.85 -22.40 15.93
N ILE A 12 -25.69 -21.38 15.77
CA ILE A 12 -25.44 -19.97 16.02
C ILE A 12 -25.70 -19.72 17.51
N ALA A 13 -24.78 -19.05 18.21
CA ALA A 13 -25.07 -18.38 19.46
C ALA A 13 -24.19 -17.13 19.60
N ALA A 14 -24.79 -15.98 19.34
CA ALA A 14 -24.25 -14.65 19.59
C ALA A 14 -24.49 -14.26 21.05
N ALA A 15 -23.48 -13.68 21.70
CA ALA A 15 -23.64 -12.91 22.94
C ALA A 15 -22.63 -11.76 22.90
N ILE A 16 -23.07 -10.62 22.34
CA ILE A 16 -22.30 -9.37 22.38
C ILE A 16 -22.58 -8.72 23.73
N ALA A 17 -21.55 -8.64 24.57
CA ALA A 17 -21.57 -7.89 25.80
C ALA A 17 -21.54 -6.38 25.47
N ALA A 18 -22.61 -5.68 25.81
CA ALA A 18 -22.66 -4.23 25.78
C ALA A 18 -21.90 -3.66 26.98
N GLY A 19 -20.74 -3.05 26.73
CA GLY A 19 -19.99 -2.27 27.71
C GLY A 19 -20.01 -0.80 27.31
N ALA A 20 -20.95 -0.03 27.85
CA ALA A 20 -20.97 1.43 27.76
C ALA A 20 -20.48 2.01 29.08
N CYS A 21 -19.26 2.54 29.09
CA CYS A 21 -18.76 3.43 30.13
C CYS A 21 -18.72 4.87 29.61
N THR A 22 -19.20 5.77 30.46
CA THR A 22 -19.60 7.15 30.25
C THR A 22 -18.48 8.16 30.58
N LEU A 23 -18.83 9.47 30.44
CA LEU A 23 -18.17 10.71 30.89
C LEU A 23 -17.24 11.39 29.87
N THR A 24 -17.16 12.72 29.72
CA THR A 24 -17.97 13.89 30.13
C THR A 24 -17.31 15.11 29.45
N ALA A 25 -18.12 16.08 29.01
CA ALA A 25 -17.79 17.50 28.80
C ALA A 25 -16.49 17.92 28.07
N CYS A 26 -16.61 18.29 26.79
CA CYS A 26 -15.97 19.52 26.28
C CYS A 26 -17.09 20.48 25.93
N ARG A 27 -17.19 21.53 26.74
CA ARG A 27 -18.08 22.67 26.58
C ARG A 27 -17.21 23.79 26.02
N GLU A 28 -17.37 24.11 24.75
CA GLU A 28 -16.86 25.35 24.18
C GLU A 28 -18.02 26.12 23.53
N ASP A 29 -18.48 27.10 24.30
CA ASP A 29 -19.24 28.27 23.86
C ASP A 29 -18.49 28.98 22.71
N ALA A 30 -19.14 29.13 21.55
CA ALA A 30 -19.04 30.31 20.68
C ALA A 30 -20.01 30.17 19.49
N THR A 31 -21.27 30.49 19.73
CA THR A 31 -22.16 30.94 18.67
C THR A 31 -21.86 32.42 18.44
N ASP A 32 -21.21 32.77 17.34
CA ASP A 32 -21.45 34.07 16.72
C ASP A 32 -21.36 33.95 15.20
N ALA A 33 -22.46 34.37 14.57
CA ALA A 33 -22.65 34.42 13.15
C ALA A 33 -22.07 35.74 12.62
N GLY A 34 -21.07 35.66 11.75
CA GLY A 34 -20.50 36.83 11.08
C GLY A 34 -20.28 36.54 9.60
N SER A 35 -21.32 36.73 8.79
CA SER A 35 -21.21 36.76 7.33
C SER A 35 -21.11 38.21 6.88
N GLY A 36 -19.94 38.59 6.35
CA GLY A 36 -19.61 39.88 5.76
C GLY A 36 -18.10 39.90 5.54
N GLY A 37 -17.51 40.32 4.44
CA GLY A 37 -17.97 40.99 3.24
C GLY A 37 -16.74 41.69 2.66
N SER A 38 -16.40 41.35 1.41
CA SER A 38 -15.67 42.19 0.43
C SER A 38 -14.16 42.45 0.53
N ALA A 39 -13.55 42.30 -0.66
CA ALA A 39 -12.60 43.21 -1.33
C ALA A 39 -11.07 42.97 -1.24
N THR A 40 -10.54 42.42 -2.35
CA THR A 40 -9.48 42.94 -3.26
C THR A 40 -8.19 43.58 -2.72
N ALA A 41 -7.04 43.00 -3.11
CA ALA A 41 -5.86 43.61 -3.78
C ALA A 41 -4.69 42.58 -3.71
N ALA A 42 -4.17 41.99 -4.78
CA ALA A 42 -3.31 42.51 -5.86
C ALA A 42 -1.84 42.82 -5.44
N SER A 43 -0.92 42.33 -6.29
CA SER A 43 0.54 42.63 -6.41
C SER A 43 1.47 41.66 -5.64
N ALA A 44 2.61 41.19 -6.15
CA ALA A 44 3.33 41.41 -7.41
C ALA A 44 4.33 40.27 -7.65
N GLU A 45 4.72 40.13 -8.92
CA GLU A 45 5.83 39.33 -9.43
C GLU A 45 7.20 39.85 -8.94
N GLY A 46 8.17 38.94 -8.84
CA GLY A 46 9.57 39.24 -8.58
C GLY A 46 10.47 38.24 -9.28
N THR A 47 10.95 38.62 -10.46
CA THR A 47 12.01 37.96 -11.24
C THR A 47 13.39 38.23 -10.63
N SER A 48 14.31 37.27 -10.65
CA SER A 48 15.74 37.54 -10.89
C SER A 48 16.50 36.27 -11.24
N ALA A 49 17.24 36.36 -12.33
CA ALA A 49 18.18 35.39 -12.87
C ALA A 49 19.59 35.56 -12.30
N GLY A 50 20.42 34.52 -12.45
CA GLY A 50 21.89 34.57 -12.47
C GLY A 50 22.41 33.19 -12.88
N GLN A 51 22.89 33.00 -14.13
CA GLN A 51 24.33 33.00 -14.49
C GLN A 51 25.15 32.10 -13.56
N GLY A 52 25.73 30.96 -13.95
CA GLY A 52 26.31 30.54 -15.22
C GLY A 52 27.79 30.26 -14.96
N ASN A 53 28.30 29.06 -15.28
CA ASN A 53 29.69 28.87 -15.76
C ASN A 53 29.93 27.43 -16.25
N SER A 54 30.38 27.34 -17.50
CA SER A 54 30.84 26.16 -18.21
C SER A 54 32.26 25.73 -17.79
N ALA A 55 32.54 24.44 -17.96
CA ALA A 55 33.78 23.90 -18.52
C ALA A 55 33.52 22.44 -18.96
N ASP A 56 33.40 22.20 -20.27
CA ASP A 56 34.38 21.49 -21.13
C ASP A 56 35.24 20.43 -20.40
N ASP A 57 35.43 19.17 -20.82
CA ASP A 57 35.51 18.60 -22.18
C ASP A 57 35.48 17.05 -22.09
N ASP A 58 34.98 16.45 -23.17
CA ASP A 58 35.39 15.20 -23.84
C ASP A 58 35.31 13.80 -23.18
N SER A 59 34.26 13.09 -23.61
CA SER A 59 34.32 11.94 -24.53
C SER A 59 35.26 10.77 -24.21
N ALA A 60 34.65 9.66 -23.78
CA ALA A 60 34.93 8.36 -24.37
C ALA A 60 33.62 7.56 -24.48
N ALA A 61 33.16 7.42 -25.72
CA ALA A 61 32.10 6.50 -26.11
C ALA A 61 32.58 5.05 -26.00
N ASP A 62 31.68 4.14 -25.63
CA ASP A 62 31.52 2.87 -26.34
C ASP A 62 30.10 2.33 -26.13
N ASP A 63 29.68 1.49 -27.04
CA ASP A 63 28.35 1.38 -27.59
C ASP A 63 27.48 0.30 -26.94
N SER A 64 26.18 0.62 -26.86
CA SER A 64 25.04 -0.25 -27.16
C SER A 64 24.96 -1.67 -26.57
N ALA A 65 24.01 -1.87 -25.64
CA ALA A 65 23.00 -2.93 -25.75
C ALA A 65 21.77 -2.62 -24.88
N ALA A 66 20.61 -2.90 -25.46
CA ALA A 66 19.27 -2.67 -24.93
C ALA A 66 18.85 -3.65 -23.82
N ASP A 67 17.74 -3.31 -23.16
CA ASP A 67 16.91 -4.12 -22.24
C ASP A 67 17.59 -4.48 -20.90
N GLU A 68 17.01 -4.33 -19.70
CA GLU A 68 15.64 -4.12 -19.22
C GLU A 68 15.66 -3.16 -17.99
N ASP A 69 14.52 -2.52 -17.69
CA ASP A 69 14.21 -1.69 -16.52
C ASP A 69 14.63 -2.32 -15.17
N ALA A 70 15.90 -2.20 -14.81
CA ALA A 70 16.39 -2.34 -13.46
C ALA A 70 16.58 -0.94 -12.87
N ALA A 71 15.54 -0.41 -12.23
CA ALA A 71 15.67 0.74 -11.34
C ALA A 71 16.46 0.33 -10.08
N GLY A 72 17.77 0.12 -10.24
CA GLY A 72 18.74 0.05 -9.17
C GLY A 72 18.95 1.45 -8.62
N ASP A 73 18.12 1.84 -7.65
CA ASP A 73 18.28 3.10 -6.92
C ASP A 73 19.45 2.97 -5.94
N ASP A 74 20.66 3.26 -6.43
CA ASP A 74 21.91 3.47 -5.69
C ASP A 74 21.71 4.57 -4.64
N ALA A 75 21.28 4.17 -3.44
CA ALA A 75 21.28 5.06 -2.27
C ALA A 75 22.66 5.04 -1.60
N PRO A 76 23.21 6.21 -1.22
CA PRO A 76 24.52 6.32 -0.63
C PRO A 76 24.61 5.54 0.68
N ALA A 77 25.73 4.82 0.86
CA ALA A 77 26.00 4.02 2.02
C ALA A 77 26.22 4.91 3.26
N GLY A 78 25.22 4.96 4.16
CA GLY A 78 25.43 5.46 5.52
C GLY A 78 24.18 5.97 6.22
N VAL A 79 23.33 5.07 6.70
CA VAL A 79 22.39 5.23 7.84
C VAL A 79 21.92 3.82 8.19
N ASP A 80 21.79 3.49 9.47
CA ASP A 80 21.47 2.15 10.00
C ASP A 80 20.43 1.43 9.13
N LYS A 81 20.91 0.51 8.28
CA LYS A 81 20.18 0.10 7.07
C LYS A 81 19.02 -0.83 7.44
N GLY A 82 17.83 -0.25 7.58
CA GLY A 82 16.58 -1.02 7.59
C GLY A 82 16.49 -1.94 6.38
N VAL A 83 15.60 -2.94 6.44
CA VAL A 83 15.53 -4.01 5.43
C VAL A 83 15.34 -3.44 4.03
N ASN A 84 16.15 -3.92 3.09
CA ASN A 84 16.05 -3.61 1.68
C ASN A 84 15.82 -4.92 0.92
N GLY A 85 14.86 -4.93 0.00
CA GLY A 85 14.60 -6.12 -0.80
C GLY A 85 13.29 -6.04 -1.58
N ALA A 86 13.18 -6.90 -2.59
CA ALA A 86 11.95 -7.18 -3.31
C ALA A 86 11.45 -8.58 -2.93
N PHE A 87 10.23 -8.64 -2.43
CA PHE A 87 9.55 -9.84 -1.94
C PHE A 87 8.44 -10.19 -2.92
N ALA A 88 8.78 -10.91 -3.98
CA ALA A 88 7.82 -11.43 -4.93
C ALA A 88 7.17 -12.72 -4.39
N GLY A 89 5.95 -13.03 -4.83
CA GLY A 89 5.25 -14.24 -4.40
C GLY A 89 4.79 -14.22 -2.92
N GLY A 90 4.88 -13.07 -2.25
CA GLY A 90 4.60 -12.94 -0.83
C GLY A 90 3.13 -12.83 -0.45
N THR A 91 2.86 -13.13 0.80
CA THR A 91 1.56 -12.90 1.46
C THR A 91 1.75 -11.82 2.51
N VAL A 92 1.00 -10.73 2.40
CA VAL A 92 1.08 -9.57 3.29
C VAL A 92 0.00 -9.63 4.35
N GLU A 93 0.41 -9.48 5.61
CA GLU A 93 -0.48 -9.52 6.77
C GLU A 93 -0.33 -8.26 7.62
N TYR A 94 -1.45 -7.83 8.20
CA TYR A 94 -1.49 -6.67 9.08
C TYR A 94 -1.00 -7.03 10.49
N LEU A 95 0.01 -6.31 10.97
CA LEU A 95 0.53 -6.49 12.33
C LEU A 95 0.13 -5.34 13.26
N ALA A 96 0.26 -4.09 12.79
CA ALA A 96 -0.11 -2.89 13.54
C ALA A 96 -0.39 -1.72 12.57
N PRO A 97 -0.89 -0.57 13.05
CA PRO A 97 -0.99 0.61 12.20
C PRO A 97 0.36 0.89 11.54
N GLU A 98 0.34 1.01 10.20
CA GLU A 98 1.52 1.23 9.36
C GLU A 98 2.58 0.11 9.37
N LYS A 99 2.35 -1.02 10.06
CA LYS A 99 3.32 -2.13 10.14
C LYS A 99 2.70 -3.44 9.65
N TYR A 100 3.42 -4.08 8.75
CA TYR A 100 2.99 -5.29 8.05
C TYR A 100 4.11 -6.32 8.06
N ILE A 101 3.76 -7.56 7.75
CA ILE A 101 4.69 -8.66 7.55
C ILE A 101 4.43 -9.27 6.18
N VAL A 102 5.48 -9.54 5.42
CA VAL A 102 5.41 -10.30 4.16
C VAL A 102 6.03 -11.67 4.38
N SER A 103 5.27 -12.71 4.02
CA SER A 103 5.70 -14.10 4.10
C SER A 103 5.97 -14.62 2.69
N VAL A 104 7.23 -14.95 2.40
CA VAL A 104 7.67 -15.55 1.12
C VAL A 104 8.36 -16.88 1.43
N ASP A 105 7.83 -17.99 0.89
CA ASP A 105 8.41 -19.33 1.08
C ASP A 105 8.71 -19.69 2.55
N GLY A 106 7.80 -19.31 3.45
CA GLY A 106 7.92 -19.54 4.90
C GLY A 106 8.91 -18.62 5.63
N LYS A 107 9.50 -17.64 4.94
CA LYS A 107 10.32 -16.58 5.54
C LYS A 107 9.47 -15.34 5.73
N GLU A 108 9.48 -14.82 6.95
CA GLU A 108 8.70 -13.65 7.31
C GLU A 108 9.60 -12.41 7.42
N GLN A 109 9.16 -11.31 6.82
CA GLN A 109 9.85 -10.03 6.90
C GLN A 109 8.87 -8.92 7.28
N GLN A 110 9.14 -8.24 8.39
CA GLN A 110 8.39 -7.05 8.79
C GLN A 110 8.83 -5.82 7.99
N PHE A 111 7.87 -4.97 7.63
CA PHE A 111 8.13 -3.69 6.98
C PHE A 111 7.07 -2.66 7.39
N TYR A 112 7.40 -1.39 7.19
CA TYR A 112 6.49 -0.28 7.40
C TYR A 112 5.91 0.22 6.08
N VAL A 113 4.73 0.81 6.12
CA VAL A 113 4.19 1.59 4.99
C VAL A 113 4.16 3.06 5.41
N SER A 114 4.29 3.94 4.42
CA SER A 114 4.15 5.38 4.62
C SER A 114 3.29 5.98 3.52
N SER A 115 2.99 7.28 3.61
CA SER A 115 2.28 8.01 2.54
C SER A 115 2.99 7.95 1.18
N GLY A 116 4.29 7.69 1.16
CA GLY A 116 5.08 7.49 -0.07
C GLY A 116 4.94 6.09 -0.69
N THR A 117 4.34 5.12 0.01
CA THR A 117 4.16 3.77 -0.51
C THR A 117 3.12 3.75 -1.63
N GLY A 118 3.50 3.29 -2.82
CA GLY A 118 2.57 3.04 -3.91
C GLY A 118 1.87 1.69 -3.74
N VAL A 119 0.56 1.69 -3.48
CA VAL A 119 -0.26 0.47 -3.43
C VAL A 119 -1.02 0.33 -4.74
N TYR A 120 -0.95 -0.85 -5.36
CA TYR A 120 -1.65 -1.15 -6.60
C TYR A 120 -2.49 -2.41 -6.44
N GLY A 121 -3.76 -2.32 -6.80
CA GLY A 121 -4.75 -3.40 -6.69
C GLY A 121 -5.08 -4.04 -8.04
N ALA A 122 -5.41 -5.33 -7.97
CA ALA A 122 -5.86 -6.19 -9.05
C ALA A 122 -7.35 -6.58 -8.89
N GLY A 123 -8.08 -5.94 -7.96
CA GLY A 123 -9.50 -6.13 -7.72
C GLY A 123 -9.86 -6.55 -6.29
N THR A 124 -8.95 -7.19 -5.54
CA THR A 124 -9.21 -7.59 -4.14
C THR A 124 -8.89 -6.46 -3.17
N LEU A 125 -7.82 -5.70 -3.41
CA LEU A 125 -7.52 -4.50 -2.64
C LEU A 125 -8.45 -3.35 -3.01
N CYS A 126 -8.46 -3.00 -4.30
CA CYS A 126 -9.34 -1.98 -4.86
C CYS A 126 -9.39 -2.12 -6.39
N GLY A 127 -10.38 -1.46 -7.00
CA GLY A 127 -10.58 -1.47 -8.45
C GLY A 127 -11.34 -2.69 -8.94
N GLU A 128 -11.42 -2.81 -10.27
CA GLU A 128 -12.00 -3.97 -10.95
C GLU A 128 -10.98 -5.11 -11.01
N TYR A 129 -11.47 -6.35 -11.10
CA TYR A 129 -10.60 -7.51 -11.32
C TYR A 129 -9.77 -7.35 -12.59
N SER A 130 -8.46 -7.54 -12.48
CA SER A 130 -7.52 -7.44 -13.59
C SER A 130 -6.35 -8.39 -13.38
N THR A 131 -5.85 -8.98 -14.47
CA THR A 131 -4.61 -9.78 -14.44
C THR A 131 -3.36 -8.95 -14.16
N ARG A 132 -3.50 -7.61 -14.13
CA ARG A 132 -2.45 -6.66 -13.77
C ARG A 132 -2.96 -5.67 -12.73
N ALA A 133 -2.23 -5.54 -11.63
CA ALA A 133 -2.49 -4.51 -10.63
C ALA A 133 -1.98 -3.14 -11.09
N THR A 134 -2.79 -2.43 -11.88
CA THR A 134 -2.51 -1.06 -12.34
C THR A 134 -3.31 0.01 -11.60
N THR A 135 -4.35 -0.39 -10.87
CA THR A 135 -5.23 0.54 -10.16
C THR A 135 -4.56 0.99 -8.88
N ARG A 136 -4.37 2.30 -8.70
CA ARG A 136 -3.76 2.84 -7.47
C ARG A 136 -4.77 2.82 -6.32
N CYS A 137 -4.42 2.13 -5.24
CA CYS A 137 -5.24 2.02 -4.05
C CYS A 137 -4.77 2.96 -2.94
N SER A 138 -5.64 3.19 -1.95
CA SER A 138 -5.26 3.90 -0.74
C SER A 138 -4.56 2.96 0.26
N LEU A 139 -3.78 3.52 1.18
CA LEU A 139 -3.22 2.76 2.31
C LEU A 139 -4.31 2.18 3.21
N LYS A 140 -5.49 2.82 3.24
CA LYS A 140 -6.64 2.34 3.97
C LYS A 140 -7.17 1.04 3.37
N ASP A 141 -7.23 0.93 2.04
CA ASP A 141 -7.71 -0.28 1.36
C ASP A 141 -6.78 -1.46 1.64
N LEU A 142 -5.46 -1.23 1.56
CA LEU A 142 -4.44 -2.22 1.97
C LEU A 142 -4.65 -2.67 3.41
N ARG A 143 -4.80 -1.72 4.33
CA ARG A 143 -4.97 -2.01 5.75
C ARG A 143 -6.24 -2.81 6.02
N ASP A 144 -7.35 -2.40 5.43
CA ASP A 144 -8.65 -3.01 5.67
C ASP A 144 -8.67 -4.43 5.08
N ALA A 145 -8.13 -4.62 3.87
CA ALA A 145 -7.95 -5.95 3.28
C ALA A 145 -7.03 -6.85 4.12
N ALA A 146 -5.86 -6.33 4.54
CA ALA A 146 -4.89 -7.07 5.35
C ALA A 146 -5.38 -7.39 6.78
N LYS A 147 -6.39 -6.67 7.27
CA LYS A 147 -7.09 -6.97 8.54
C LYS A 147 -8.17 -8.03 8.35
N SER A 148 -8.82 -8.04 7.20
CA SER A 148 -9.85 -9.02 6.84
C SER A 148 -9.27 -10.38 6.49
N GLY A 149 -8.01 -10.43 6.07
CA GLY A 149 -7.26 -11.65 5.77
C GLY A 149 -5.89 -11.30 5.21
N SER A 150 -5.18 -12.30 4.69
CA SER A 150 -3.87 -12.06 4.08
C SER A 150 -4.02 -11.63 2.62
N VAL A 151 -3.17 -10.72 2.16
CA VAL A 151 -3.18 -10.19 0.78
C VAL A 151 -2.04 -10.80 -0.01
N ALA A 152 -2.32 -11.48 -1.12
CA ALA A 152 -1.28 -11.92 -2.05
C ALA A 152 -0.71 -10.68 -2.76
N ALA A 153 0.55 -10.33 -2.49
CA ALA A 153 1.17 -9.14 -3.07
C ALA A 153 2.70 -9.24 -3.16
N ASP A 154 3.25 -8.55 -4.14
CA ASP A 154 4.68 -8.32 -4.28
C ASP A 154 5.07 -7.01 -3.59
N VAL A 155 6.08 -7.05 -2.73
CA VAL A 155 6.46 -5.90 -1.89
C VAL A 155 7.90 -5.49 -2.17
N VAL A 156 8.13 -4.22 -2.46
CA VAL A 156 9.48 -3.63 -2.55
C VAL A 156 9.72 -2.76 -1.33
N VAL A 157 10.76 -3.08 -0.55
CA VAL A 157 11.11 -2.40 0.70
C VAL A 157 12.47 -1.71 0.54
N LYS A 158 12.55 -0.46 1.00
CA LYS A 158 13.78 0.32 1.09
C LYS A 158 13.88 0.98 2.47
N GLY A 159 14.98 0.76 3.18
CA GLY A 159 15.20 1.27 4.53
C GLY A 159 14.15 0.81 5.54
N GLY A 160 13.59 -0.40 5.36
CA GLY A 160 12.50 -0.94 6.17
C GLY A 160 11.11 -0.40 5.84
N VAL A 161 10.97 0.51 4.88
CA VAL A 161 9.70 1.08 4.43
C VAL A 161 9.37 0.57 3.03
N ALA A 162 8.14 0.10 2.81
CA ALA A 162 7.67 -0.29 1.50
C ALA A 162 7.59 0.93 0.58
N THR A 163 8.22 0.84 -0.58
CA THR A 163 8.11 1.83 -1.65
C THR A 163 6.98 1.45 -2.61
N ARG A 164 6.75 0.15 -2.80
CA ARG A 164 5.70 -0.37 -3.68
C ARG A 164 5.11 -1.67 -3.16
N ILE A 165 3.79 -1.78 -3.25
CA ILE A 165 3.01 -2.98 -2.96
C ILE A 165 2.10 -3.22 -4.15
N THR A 166 2.24 -4.38 -4.79
CA THR A 166 1.47 -4.73 -5.99
C THR A 166 0.69 -5.99 -5.69
N GLU A 167 -0.64 -5.89 -5.64
CA GLU A 167 -1.51 -7.04 -5.49
C GLU A 167 -1.27 -8.02 -6.63
N ARG A 168 -1.13 -9.30 -6.29
CA ARG A 168 -1.19 -10.36 -7.28
C ARG A 168 -2.65 -10.78 -7.43
N PRO A 169 -3.19 -10.81 -8.66
CA PRO A 169 -4.50 -11.40 -8.88
C PRO A 169 -4.46 -12.84 -8.38
N ALA A 170 -5.57 -13.30 -7.80
CA ALA A 170 -5.73 -14.73 -7.54
C ALA A 170 -5.47 -15.46 -8.87
N PRO A 171 -4.62 -16.51 -8.88
CA PRO A 171 -4.54 -17.35 -10.07
C PRO A 171 -5.96 -17.79 -10.36
N ASP A 172 -6.44 -17.59 -11.60
CA ASP A 172 -7.71 -18.14 -12.02
C ASP A 172 -7.72 -19.60 -11.52
N GLU A 173 -8.57 -19.88 -10.54
CA GLU A 173 -8.90 -21.26 -10.22
C GLU A 173 -9.48 -21.75 -11.53
N GLY A 174 -8.67 -22.50 -12.29
CA GLY A 174 -9.10 -23.09 -13.55
C GLY A 174 -10.46 -23.75 -13.30
N PRO A 175 -11.38 -23.70 -14.29
CA PRO A 175 -12.77 -24.07 -14.07
C PRO A 175 -12.82 -25.37 -13.28
N ALA A 176 -13.56 -25.35 -12.16
CA ALA A 176 -13.75 -26.51 -11.33
C ALA A 176 -13.95 -27.71 -12.25
N VAL A 177 -13.00 -28.66 -12.22
CA VAL A 177 -13.11 -29.88 -13.01
C VAL A 177 -14.32 -30.61 -12.46
N ASP A 178 -15.48 -30.39 -13.09
CA ASP A 178 -16.68 -31.18 -12.90
C ASP A 178 -16.29 -32.62 -13.31
N ASP A 179 -16.03 -33.44 -12.29
CA ASP A 179 -15.74 -34.87 -12.41
C ASP A 179 -16.96 -35.55 -13.04
N GLN A 180 -16.83 -35.89 -14.33
CA GLN A 180 -17.89 -36.48 -15.15
C GLN A 180 -17.86 -38.01 -15.10
#